data_AF-C4JIT3-F1
#
_entry.id   AF-C4JIT3-F1
#
_cell.length_a   1.000
_cell.length_b   1.000
_cell.length_c   1.000
_cell.angle_alpha   90.00
_cell.angle_beta   90.00
_cell.angle_gamma   90.00
#
_symmetry.space_group_name_H-M   'P 1'
#
loop_
_entity.id
_entity.type
_entity.pdbx_description
1 polymer ?
#
loop_
_entity_poly.entity_id
_entity_poly.type
_entity_poly.pdbx_seq_one_letter_code
_entity_poly.pdbx_strand_id
1 'polypeptide(L)'
;MANLTAADGLPPLPPYTLTPRAPLVPPIPDNIAVLILPVIAYWVVSMLFHWIDVNDYFAQYRLHTPEELLKRNHVTRWEVVRDVIVQQIIQTAVGLAMAYIDGTEYTGKEDYEVAVWARRVRLAQRALPRLLVLLGVNPAGLAGKLSAYPALAAAISGGQYSFLTQKIVSDTGSVVVAPAFARWELVVAGAIYWYLVPAGQFLFGVFFVDTWQYFLHRAMHMNKWLYTTFHSRHHRLYVPYAFGALYNHPVEGFLLDTAGTGLAFLISRMNSRQGMWFFTCSTIKTIDDHCGYAFPFDPLQHITSNNAAYHDIHHQSWGIKTNFSQPFFTFWDRLLNTKWTGGDVTLRYERSRVAAQRLVDADKVKEEPVMAEPKAAARDEDEATSRSILAKSVCKKTAPFSSRRKR
;
A
#
# COMPACT_ATOMS: atom_id res chain seq x y z
N MET A 1 21.80 -26.72 -26.84
CA MET A 1 21.21 -25.77 -27.82
C MET A 1 22.30 -25.39 -28.80
N ALA A 2 21.98 -25.16 -30.08
CA ALA A 2 22.98 -25.10 -31.16
C ALA A 2 23.84 -23.81 -31.19
N ASN A 3 25.00 -23.90 -31.84
CA ASN A 3 26.02 -22.85 -31.92
C ASN A 3 25.58 -21.63 -32.75
N LEU A 4 24.95 -20.65 -32.07
CA LEU A 4 24.73 -19.28 -32.57
C LEU A 4 25.76 -18.27 -32.04
N THR A 5 26.84 -18.74 -31.41
CA THR A 5 27.78 -17.90 -30.65
C THR A 5 28.94 -17.34 -31.47
N ALA A 6 29.31 -17.98 -32.58
CA ALA A 6 30.54 -17.66 -33.34
C ALA A 6 30.37 -16.57 -34.41
N ALA A 7 29.17 -16.40 -34.98
CA ALA A 7 28.98 -15.59 -36.20
C ALA A 7 29.08 -14.06 -35.98
N ASP A 8 28.66 -13.55 -34.82
CA ASP A 8 28.44 -12.11 -34.60
C ASP A 8 29.67 -11.32 -34.09
N GLY A 9 30.81 -11.97 -33.87
CA GLY A 9 31.99 -11.34 -33.25
C GLY A 9 31.75 -10.89 -31.80
N LEU A 10 30.76 -11.48 -31.12
CA LEU A 10 30.45 -11.24 -29.71
C LEU A 10 31.17 -12.27 -28.82
N PRO A 11 31.58 -11.90 -27.59
CA PRO A 11 32.14 -12.87 -26.64
C PRO A 11 31.14 -14.00 -26.34
N PRO A 12 31.57 -15.26 -26.22
CA PRO A 12 30.70 -16.38 -25.84
C PRO A 12 30.04 -16.15 -24.47
N LEU A 13 28.89 -16.76 -24.27
CA LEU A 13 28.24 -16.83 -22.95
C LEU A 13 28.89 -17.97 -22.14
N PRO A 14 29.08 -17.81 -20.82
CA PRO A 14 29.60 -18.88 -19.98
C PRO A 14 28.59 -20.04 -19.89
N PRO A 15 29.06 -21.28 -19.67
CA PRO A 15 28.17 -22.38 -19.29
C PRO A 15 27.51 -22.08 -17.93
N TYR A 16 26.35 -22.69 -17.68
CA TYR A 16 25.63 -22.55 -16.42
C TYR A 16 24.98 -23.88 -16.02
N THR A 17 24.69 -24.06 -14.73
CA THR A 17 23.99 -25.25 -14.21
C THR A 17 22.96 -24.78 -13.20
N LEU A 18 21.69 -25.11 -13.44
CA LEU A 18 20.60 -24.73 -12.54
C LEU A 18 20.54 -25.67 -11.34
N THR A 19 20.55 -25.10 -10.14
CA THR A 19 20.26 -25.82 -8.89
C THR A 19 19.03 -25.20 -8.20
N PRO A 20 18.20 -26.00 -7.50
CA PRO A 20 17.10 -25.46 -6.71
C PRO A 20 17.59 -24.43 -5.70
N ARG A 21 16.91 -23.29 -5.61
CA ARG A 21 17.29 -22.19 -4.73
C ARG A 21 17.09 -22.60 -3.26
N ALA A 22 18.18 -22.65 -2.49
CA ALA A 22 18.11 -22.90 -1.06
C ALA A 22 17.28 -21.79 -0.36
N PRO A 23 16.31 -22.11 0.51
CA PRO A 23 15.45 -21.11 1.14
C PRO A 23 16.22 -20.11 2.01
N LEU A 24 15.71 -18.90 2.12
CA LEU A 24 16.30 -17.81 2.90
C LEU A 24 16.19 -18.04 4.41
N VAL A 25 15.13 -18.71 4.86
CA VAL A 25 14.90 -19.05 6.29
C VAL A 25 14.52 -20.54 6.41
N PRO A 26 15.50 -21.47 6.34
CA PRO A 26 15.23 -22.90 6.50
C PRO A 26 14.53 -23.21 7.83
N PRO A 27 13.52 -24.11 7.86
CA PRO A 27 13.06 -24.97 6.77
C PRO A 27 11.96 -24.35 5.87
N ILE A 28 11.59 -23.08 6.05
CA ILE A 28 10.46 -22.44 5.36
C ILE A 28 10.84 -22.11 3.90
N PRO A 29 10.13 -22.62 2.88
CA PRO A 29 10.38 -22.28 1.48
C PRO A 29 10.12 -20.79 1.17
N ASP A 30 10.86 -20.22 0.21
CA ASP A 30 10.74 -18.79 -0.13
C ASP A 30 9.33 -18.39 -0.61
N ASN A 31 8.64 -19.28 -1.36
CA ASN A 31 7.26 -19.09 -1.82
C ASN A 31 6.20 -19.28 -0.71
N ILE A 32 6.59 -19.69 0.50
CA ILE A 32 5.73 -19.72 1.69
C ILE A 32 6.07 -18.56 2.64
N ALA A 33 7.35 -18.25 2.81
CA ALA A 33 7.80 -17.08 3.56
C ALA A 33 7.24 -15.76 2.99
N VAL A 34 7.08 -15.67 1.66
CA VAL A 34 6.43 -14.52 0.98
C VAL A 34 4.98 -14.26 1.43
N LEU A 35 4.27 -15.30 1.89
CA LEU A 35 2.89 -15.20 2.40
C LEU A 35 2.84 -14.88 3.89
N ILE A 36 3.80 -15.41 4.66
CA ILE A 36 3.88 -15.23 6.12
C ILE A 36 4.30 -13.80 6.49
N LEU A 37 5.29 -13.23 5.79
CA LEU A 37 5.88 -11.93 6.12
C LEU A 37 4.87 -10.75 6.13
N PRO A 38 4.00 -10.54 5.13
CA PRO A 38 3.02 -9.45 5.18
C PRO A 38 2.01 -9.63 6.33
N VAL A 39 1.63 -10.86 6.70
CA VAL A 39 0.74 -11.11 7.85
C VAL A 39 1.42 -10.78 9.18
N ILE A 40 2.69 -11.17 9.36
CA ILE A 40 3.47 -10.80 10.55
C ILE A 40 3.64 -9.28 10.62
N ALA A 41 4.09 -8.65 9.54
CA ALA A 41 4.29 -7.20 9.49
C ALA A 41 2.98 -6.44 9.74
N TYR A 42 1.85 -6.95 9.24
CA TYR A 42 0.54 -6.36 9.48
C TYR A 42 0.24 -6.24 10.97
N TRP A 43 0.31 -7.35 11.71
CA TRP A 43 -0.02 -7.35 13.12
C TRP A 43 1.03 -6.64 13.98
N VAL A 44 2.33 -6.80 13.68
CA VAL A 44 3.41 -6.13 14.42
C VAL A 44 3.31 -4.60 14.30
N VAL A 45 3.18 -4.06 13.09
CA VAL A 45 3.12 -2.60 12.87
C VAL A 45 1.78 -2.05 13.38
N SER A 46 0.67 -2.73 13.12
CA SER A 46 -0.64 -2.27 13.59
C SER A 46 -0.77 -2.28 15.11
N MET A 47 -0.17 -3.25 15.81
CA MET A 47 -0.15 -3.29 17.26
C MET A 47 0.86 -2.31 17.87
N LEU A 48 1.94 -1.95 17.17
CA LEU A 48 2.84 -0.86 17.59
C LEU A 48 2.10 0.49 17.60
N PHE A 49 1.39 0.82 16.52
CA PHE A 49 0.53 2.02 16.49
C PHE A 49 -0.61 1.95 17.51
N HIS A 50 -1.22 0.79 17.73
CA HIS A 50 -2.27 0.65 18.75
C HIS A 50 -1.72 0.81 20.18
N TRP A 51 -0.52 0.31 20.47
CA TRP A 51 0.16 0.51 21.75
C TRP A 51 0.53 1.98 21.98
N ILE A 52 1.00 2.69 20.95
CA ILE A 52 1.19 4.15 20.96
C ILE A 52 -0.13 4.87 21.30
N ASP A 53 -1.23 4.49 20.65
CA ASP A 53 -2.54 5.12 20.82
C ASP A 53 -3.12 4.93 22.22
N VAL A 54 -3.05 3.71 22.77
CA VAL A 54 -3.59 3.37 24.11
C VAL A 54 -2.79 4.00 25.25
N ASN A 55 -1.49 4.26 25.06
CA ASN A 55 -0.64 4.90 26.06
C ASN A 55 -0.45 6.42 25.84
N ASP A 56 -1.11 6.98 24.81
CA ASP A 56 -1.14 8.41 24.47
C ASP A 56 0.22 9.10 24.23
N TYR A 57 1.30 8.34 24.00
CA TYR A 57 2.70 8.83 23.96
C TYR A 57 2.97 9.97 22.97
N PHE A 58 2.13 10.11 21.94
CA PHE A 58 2.32 11.06 20.84
C PHE A 58 1.05 11.81 20.45
N ALA A 59 0.20 12.18 21.43
CA ALA A 59 -1.05 12.90 21.19
C ALA A 59 -0.94 14.11 20.26
N GLN A 60 0.19 14.85 20.30
CA GLN A 60 0.48 15.99 19.44
C GLN A 60 0.61 15.69 17.93
N TYR A 61 0.76 14.42 17.56
CA TYR A 61 0.84 13.97 16.16
C TYR A 61 -0.41 13.18 15.72
N ARG A 62 -1.40 12.96 16.62
CA ARG A 62 -2.64 12.24 16.33
C ARG A 62 -3.61 13.15 15.55
N LEU A 63 -4.20 12.65 14.46
CA LEU A 63 -5.11 13.41 13.60
C LEU A 63 -6.48 13.68 14.28
N HIS A 64 -7.00 12.70 14.99
CA HIS A 64 -8.30 12.71 15.65
C HIS A 64 -8.17 12.52 17.17
N THR A 65 -9.18 12.90 17.96
CA THR A 65 -9.15 12.64 19.41
C THR A 65 -9.72 11.25 19.76
N PRO A 66 -9.44 10.69 20.95
CA PRO A 66 -10.03 9.41 21.39
C PRO A 66 -11.56 9.41 21.38
N GLU A 67 -12.19 10.56 21.67
CA GLU A 67 -13.65 10.74 21.64
C GLU A 67 -14.19 10.65 20.21
N GLU A 68 -13.46 11.21 19.23
CA GLU A 68 -13.80 11.04 17.81
C GLU A 68 -13.69 9.57 17.39
N LEU A 69 -12.61 8.88 17.76
CA LEU A 69 -12.40 7.46 17.45
C LEU A 69 -13.50 6.57 18.08
N LEU A 70 -13.98 6.93 19.28
CA LEU A 70 -15.04 6.24 20.01
C LEU A 70 -16.45 6.52 19.46
N LYS A 71 -16.75 7.76 19.06
CA LYS A 71 -18.13 8.19 18.71
C LYS A 71 -18.43 8.32 17.22
N ARG A 72 -17.41 8.39 16.35
CA ARG A 72 -17.59 8.55 14.89
C ARG A 72 -17.49 7.25 14.11
N ASN A 73 -16.85 6.22 14.67
CA ASN A 73 -16.73 4.92 14.01
C ASN A 73 -18.00 4.07 14.20
N HIS A 74 -18.54 3.55 13.11
CA HIS A 74 -19.80 2.77 13.07
C HIS A 74 -19.55 1.25 13.02
N VAL A 75 -18.45 0.79 13.64
CA VAL A 75 -18.04 -0.61 13.70
C VAL A 75 -17.20 -0.85 14.95
N THR A 76 -17.36 -2.03 15.58
CA THR A 76 -16.54 -2.39 16.75
C THR A 76 -15.14 -2.87 16.36
N ARG A 77 -14.15 -2.66 17.23
CA ARG A 77 -12.77 -3.17 17.03
C ARG A 77 -12.73 -4.69 16.79
N TRP A 78 -13.68 -5.45 17.36
CA TRP A 78 -13.78 -6.90 17.15
C TRP A 78 -14.26 -7.27 15.74
N GLU A 79 -15.27 -6.57 15.20
CA GLU A 79 -15.72 -6.79 13.82
C GLU A 79 -14.64 -6.46 12.79
N VAL A 80 -13.83 -5.43 13.08
CA VAL A 80 -12.64 -5.09 12.29
C VAL A 80 -11.63 -6.23 12.30
N VAL A 81 -11.20 -6.68 13.50
CA VAL A 81 -10.25 -7.81 13.63
C VAL A 81 -10.78 -9.08 12.93
N ARG A 82 -12.07 -9.39 13.07
CA ARG A 82 -12.71 -10.53 12.38
C ARG A 82 -12.62 -10.41 10.86
N ASP A 83 -13.02 -9.28 10.28
CA ASP A 83 -13.06 -9.11 8.82
C ASP A 83 -11.63 -9.05 8.24
N VAL A 84 -10.67 -8.47 8.97
CA VAL A 84 -9.23 -8.51 8.63
C VAL A 84 -8.69 -9.95 8.62
N ILE A 85 -9.05 -10.79 9.60
CA ILE A 85 -8.65 -12.21 9.61
C ILE A 85 -9.26 -12.95 8.41
N VAL A 86 -10.52 -12.68 8.05
CA VAL A 86 -11.14 -13.26 6.84
C VAL A 86 -10.40 -12.83 5.57
N GLN A 87 -10.02 -11.55 5.47
CA GLN A 87 -9.22 -11.04 4.35
C GLN A 87 -7.82 -11.69 4.27
N GLN A 88 -7.14 -11.87 5.41
CA GLN A 88 -5.84 -12.58 5.48
C GLN A 88 -5.96 -14.06 5.12
N ILE A 89 -7.06 -14.74 5.47
CA ILE A 89 -7.34 -16.11 5.03
C ILE A 89 -7.52 -16.18 3.51
N ILE A 90 -8.25 -15.24 2.91
CA ILE A 90 -8.44 -15.16 1.44
C ILE A 90 -7.10 -14.89 0.75
N GLN A 91 -6.32 -13.91 1.22
CA GLN A 91 -4.98 -13.60 0.74
C GLN A 91 -4.06 -14.83 0.79
N THR A 92 -4.04 -15.53 1.92
CA THR A 92 -3.22 -16.74 2.12
C THR A 92 -3.67 -17.88 1.21
N ALA A 93 -4.98 -18.12 1.06
CA ALA A 93 -5.50 -19.18 0.20
C ALA A 93 -5.19 -18.95 -1.29
N VAL A 94 -5.33 -17.71 -1.76
CA VAL A 94 -4.95 -17.31 -3.13
C VAL A 94 -3.43 -17.41 -3.31
N GLY A 95 -2.65 -16.95 -2.34
CA GLY A 95 -1.19 -17.04 -2.34
C GLY A 95 -0.68 -18.49 -2.37
N LEU A 96 -1.30 -19.40 -1.61
CA LEU A 96 -0.98 -20.83 -1.64
C LEU A 96 -1.36 -21.48 -2.98
N ALA A 97 -2.49 -21.09 -3.58
CA ALA A 97 -2.86 -21.56 -4.92
C ALA A 97 -1.86 -21.08 -5.98
N MET A 98 -1.39 -19.83 -5.90
CA MET A 98 -0.31 -19.32 -6.76
C MET A 98 1.01 -20.05 -6.51
N ALA A 99 1.43 -20.21 -5.25
CA ALA A 99 2.66 -20.91 -4.86
C ALA A 99 2.67 -22.42 -5.17
N TYR A 100 1.52 -23.01 -5.53
CA TYR A 100 1.40 -24.38 -6.07
C TYR A 100 1.48 -24.41 -7.61
N ILE A 101 1.09 -23.33 -8.29
CA ILE A 101 1.19 -23.18 -9.75
C ILE A 101 2.61 -22.74 -10.16
N ASP A 102 3.22 -21.84 -9.37
CA ASP A 102 4.59 -21.39 -9.54
C ASP A 102 5.57 -22.50 -9.12
N GLY A 103 6.36 -22.97 -10.09
CA GLY A 103 7.36 -24.01 -9.88
C GLY A 103 8.58 -23.54 -9.07
N THR A 104 9.36 -24.51 -8.57
CA THR A 104 10.57 -24.28 -7.78
C THR A 104 11.51 -23.25 -8.43
N GLU A 105 11.94 -22.25 -7.65
CA GLU A 105 12.95 -21.30 -8.13
C GLU A 105 14.35 -21.93 -8.20
N TYR A 106 15.13 -21.52 -9.20
CA TYR A 106 16.50 -21.97 -9.40
C TYR A 106 17.52 -20.83 -9.25
N THR A 107 18.78 -21.21 -9.12
CA THR A 107 19.97 -20.35 -9.05
C THR A 107 21.10 -21.00 -9.86
N GLY A 108 22.19 -20.29 -10.13
CA GLY A 108 23.34 -20.80 -10.88
C GLY A 108 23.36 -20.36 -12.35
N LYS A 109 22.65 -19.27 -12.70
CA LYS A 109 22.58 -18.68 -14.05
C LYS A 109 23.06 -17.21 -14.09
N GLU A 110 23.55 -16.70 -12.97
CA GLU A 110 23.73 -15.26 -12.73
C GLU A 110 24.81 -14.70 -13.66
N ASP A 111 25.97 -15.35 -13.76
CA ASP A 111 27.05 -14.98 -14.69
C ASP A 111 26.63 -15.05 -16.17
N TYR A 112 25.74 -15.99 -16.52
CA TYR A 112 25.19 -16.09 -17.87
C TYR A 112 24.27 -14.90 -18.19
N GLU A 113 23.38 -14.51 -17.29
CA GLU A 113 22.50 -13.35 -17.50
C GLU A 113 23.28 -12.03 -17.49
N VAL A 114 24.32 -11.90 -16.66
CA VAL A 114 25.27 -10.78 -16.72
C VAL A 114 26.00 -10.77 -18.07
N ALA A 115 26.46 -11.92 -18.58
CA ALA A 115 27.08 -11.99 -19.91
C ALA A 115 26.09 -11.69 -21.06
N VAL A 116 24.80 -12.04 -20.92
CA VAL A 116 23.73 -11.63 -21.85
C VAL A 116 23.55 -10.12 -21.84
N TRP A 117 23.54 -9.48 -20.68
CA TRP A 117 23.53 -8.01 -20.58
C TRP A 117 24.80 -7.38 -21.12
N ALA A 118 25.98 -7.97 -20.93
CA ALA A 118 27.23 -7.48 -21.51
C ALA A 118 27.24 -7.58 -23.05
N ARG A 119 26.63 -8.62 -23.62
CA ARG A 119 26.35 -8.68 -25.07
C ARG A 119 25.41 -7.56 -25.53
N ARG A 120 24.34 -7.26 -24.77
CA ARG A 120 23.43 -6.13 -25.08
C ARG A 120 24.15 -4.77 -25.02
N VAL A 121 25.04 -4.57 -24.03
CA VAL A 121 25.91 -3.39 -23.94
C VAL A 121 26.85 -3.29 -25.15
N ARG A 122 27.57 -4.37 -25.49
CA ARG A 122 28.43 -4.46 -26.69
C ARG A 122 27.68 -4.18 -28.00
N LEU A 123 26.43 -4.65 -28.11
CA LEU A 123 25.57 -4.39 -29.27
C LEU A 123 25.11 -2.91 -29.31
N ALA A 124 24.71 -2.34 -28.18
CA ALA A 124 24.36 -0.92 -28.09
C ALA A 124 25.55 0.00 -28.43
N GLN A 125 26.78 -0.38 -28.07
CA GLN A 125 27.99 0.35 -28.48
C GLN A 125 28.14 0.48 -29.99
N ARG A 126 27.63 -0.48 -30.80
CA ARG A 126 27.71 -0.40 -32.28
C ARG A 126 26.99 0.83 -32.86
N ALA A 127 26.09 1.46 -32.09
CA ALA A 127 25.48 2.73 -32.47
C ALA A 127 26.35 3.97 -32.16
N LEU A 128 27.28 3.90 -31.22
CA LEU A 128 28.07 5.05 -30.73
C LEU A 128 28.85 5.79 -31.84
N PRO A 129 29.54 5.12 -32.80
CA PRO A 129 30.19 5.82 -33.91
C PRO A 129 29.20 6.65 -34.76
N ARG A 130 27.96 6.16 -34.94
CA ARG A 130 26.92 6.85 -35.72
C ARG A 130 26.37 8.05 -34.94
N LEU A 131 26.16 7.90 -33.63
CA LEU A 131 25.75 8.99 -32.74
C LEU A 131 26.82 10.10 -32.68
N LEU A 132 28.10 9.75 -32.63
CA LEU A 132 29.20 10.71 -32.68
C LEU A 132 29.22 11.48 -34.01
N VAL A 133 29.06 10.80 -35.15
CA VAL A 133 28.96 11.47 -36.46
C VAL A 133 27.76 12.41 -36.56
N LEU A 134 26.60 12.04 -36.00
CA LEU A 134 25.42 12.91 -35.92
C LEU A 134 25.65 14.18 -35.07
N LEU A 135 26.60 14.12 -34.12
CA LEU A 135 27.06 15.25 -33.31
C LEU A 135 28.28 15.98 -33.91
N GLY A 136 28.63 15.70 -35.17
CA GLY A 136 29.78 16.30 -35.85
C GLY A 136 31.16 15.79 -35.41
N VAL A 137 31.22 14.77 -34.56
CA VAL A 137 32.47 14.20 -34.03
C VAL A 137 32.93 13.05 -34.92
N ASN A 138 34.15 13.13 -35.46
CA ASN A 138 34.78 12.02 -36.18
C ASN A 138 35.24 10.92 -35.19
N PRO A 139 34.59 9.74 -35.14
CA PRO A 139 34.91 8.70 -34.15
C PRO A 139 36.27 8.05 -34.41
N ALA A 140 36.70 7.90 -35.67
CA ALA A 140 37.99 7.34 -36.02
C ALA A 140 39.15 8.29 -35.62
N GLY A 141 38.97 9.60 -35.86
CA GLY A 141 39.91 10.63 -35.42
C GLY A 141 40.00 10.73 -33.89
N LEU A 142 38.88 10.58 -33.18
CA LEU A 142 38.85 10.56 -31.73
C LEU A 142 39.50 9.29 -31.15
N ALA A 143 39.18 8.10 -31.70
CA ALA A 143 39.80 6.84 -31.30
C ALA A 143 41.33 6.84 -31.55
N GLY A 144 41.79 7.42 -32.66
CA GLY A 144 43.22 7.58 -32.98
C GLY A 144 43.98 8.43 -31.95
N LYS A 145 43.36 9.52 -31.46
CA LYS A 145 43.88 10.33 -30.34
C LYS A 145 43.90 9.60 -28.99
N LEU A 146 43.19 8.48 -28.87
CA LEU A 146 43.06 7.67 -27.66
C LEU A 146 43.79 6.33 -27.78
N SER A 147 44.75 6.22 -28.70
CA SER A 147 45.57 5.02 -28.94
C SER A 147 46.32 4.52 -27.69
N ALA A 148 46.72 5.42 -26.79
CA ALA A 148 47.30 5.08 -25.48
C ALA A 148 46.30 4.39 -24.52
N TYR A 149 45.00 4.46 -24.81
CA TYR A 149 43.90 3.89 -24.03
C TYR A 149 43.08 2.93 -24.92
N PRO A 150 43.65 1.79 -25.35
CA PRO A 150 43.06 0.96 -26.42
C PRO A 150 41.64 0.46 -26.13
N ALA A 151 41.27 0.26 -24.85
CA ALA A 151 39.90 -0.07 -24.45
C ALA A 151 38.91 1.09 -24.65
N LEU A 152 39.33 2.34 -24.42
CA LEU A 152 38.49 3.52 -24.66
C LEU A 152 38.38 3.83 -26.16
N ALA A 153 39.48 3.69 -26.90
CA ALA A 153 39.47 3.78 -28.35
C ALA A 153 38.54 2.72 -28.98
N ALA A 154 38.63 1.46 -28.56
CA ALA A 154 37.75 0.38 -29.03
C ALA A 154 36.27 0.59 -28.66
N ALA A 155 35.98 1.15 -27.48
CA ALA A 155 34.62 1.56 -27.09
C ALA A 155 34.05 2.63 -28.05
N ILE A 156 34.82 3.68 -28.31
CA ILE A 156 34.44 4.78 -29.22
C ILE A 156 34.30 4.31 -30.67
N SER A 157 35.13 3.35 -31.10
CA SER A 157 35.01 2.63 -32.38
C SER A 157 33.88 1.58 -32.40
N GLY A 158 32.91 1.64 -31.48
CA GLY A 158 31.70 0.84 -31.51
C GLY A 158 31.81 -0.56 -30.90
N GLY A 159 32.73 -0.75 -29.96
CA GLY A 159 32.94 -2.02 -29.25
C GLY A 159 33.86 -3.01 -29.98
N GLN A 160 34.78 -2.52 -30.81
CA GLN A 160 35.70 -3.35 -31.62
C GLN A 160 37.01 -3.64 -30.88
N TYR A 161 36.94 -4.50 -29.86
CA TYR A 161 38.10 -4.89 -29.04
C TYR A 161 38.89 -6.05 -29.65
N SER A 162 39.58 -5.83 -30.78
CA SER A 162 40.37 -6.87 -31.47
C SER A 162 41.46 -7.53 -30.60
N PHE A 163 41.96 -6.82 -29.59
CA PHE A 163 42.96 -7.29 -28.63
C PHE A 163 42.36 -8.06 -27.44
N LEU A 164 41.04 -8.02 -27.23
CA LEU A 164 40.37 -8.77 -26.16
C LEU A 164 39.88 -10.11 -26.69
N THR A 165 40.68 -11.14 -26.47
CA THR A 165 40.32 -12.53 -26.78
C THR A 165 40.56 -13.45 -25.60
N GLN A 166 39.92 -14.61 -25.63
CA GLN A 166 40.02 -15.68 -24.63
C GLN A 166 40.09 -17.03 -25.35
N LYS A 167 40.70 -18.03 -24.69
CA LYS A 167 40.71 -19.42 -25.17
C LYS A 167 39.52 -20.16 -24.58
N ILE A 168 38.68 -20.74 -25.43
CA ILE A 168 37.57 -21.61 -25.04
C ILE A 168 37.81 -23.02 -25.58
N VAL A 169 37.24 -24.02 -24.90
CA VAL A 169 37.18 -25.39 -25.43
C VAL A 169 35.87 -25.54 -26.21
N SER A 170 35.97 -25.98 -27.46
CA SER A 170 34.86 -26.32 -28.34
C SER A 170 34.10 -27.55 -27.83
N ASP A 171 32.84 -27.73 -28.26
CA ASP A 171 32.07 -28.98 -28.10
C ASP A 171 32.85 -30.20 -28.64
N THR A 172 33.77 -29.97 -29.59
CA THR A 172 34.68 -30.97 -30.19
C THR A 172 36.01 -31.16 -29.43
N GLY A 173 36.16 -30.59 -28.22
CA GLY A 173 37.39 -30.68 -27.40
C GLY A 173 38.57 -29.84 -27.89
N SER A 174 38.48 -29.22 -29.06
CA SER A 174 39.52 -28.35 -29.62
C SER A 174 39.54 -26.96 -28.95
N VAL A 175 40.74 -26.39 -28.75
CA VAL A 175 40.88 -25.04 -28.18
C VAL A 175 40.74 -23.99 -29.27
N VAL A 176 39.77 -23.08 -29.12
CA VAL A 176 39.45 -22.02 -30.08
C VAL A 176 39.67 -20.65 -29.41
N VAL A 177 40.16 -19.68 -30.16
CA VAL A 177 40.27 -18.28 -29.71
C VAL A 177 38.99 -17.54 -30.06
N ALA A 178 38.32 -16.98 -29.04
CA ALA A 178 37.06 -16.24 -29.17
C ALA A 178 37.19 -14.83 -28.58
N PRO A 179 36.31 -13.86 -28.93
CA PRO A 179 36.32 -12.53 -28.32
C PRO A 179 36.07 -12.58 -26.80
N ALA A 180 36.60 -11.61 -26.06
CA ALA A 180 36.36 -11.43 -24.63
C ALA A 180 35.59 -10.14 -24.34
N PHE A 181 34.91 -10.10 -23.19
CA PHE A 181 34.29 -8.88 -22.67
C PHE A 181 35.37 -7.93 -22.12
N ALA A 182 35.18 -6.63 -22.29
CA ALA A 182 35.95 -5.65 -21.55
C ALA A 182 35.43 -5.59 -20.10
N ARG A 183 36.32 -5.40 -19.12
CA ARG A 183 35.95 -5.40 -17.68
C ARG A 183 34.80 -4.44 -17.37
N TRP A 184 34.78 -3.27 -18.01
CA TRP A 184 33.73 -2.27 -17.79
C TRP A 184 32.35 -2.74 -18.33
N GLU A 185 32.30 -3.58 -19.36
CA GLU A 185 31.05 -4.13 -19.90
C GLU A 185 30.39 -5.07 -18.89
N LEU A 186 31.19 -5.92 -18.22
CA LEU A 186 30.72 -6.80 -17.16
C LEU A 186 30.27 -6.01 -15.91
N VAL A 187 30.95 -4.91 -15.58
CA VAL A 187 30.53 -4.00 -14.49
C VAL A 187 29.20 -3.33 -14.81
N VAL A 188 29.03 -2.76 -16.01
CA VAL A 188 27.77 -2.13 -16.43
C VAL A 188 26.65 -3.16 -16.57
N ALA A 189 26.93 -4.34 -17.12
CA ALA A 189 25.96 -5.43 -17.22
C ALA A 189 25.54 -5.99 -15.86
N GLY A 190 26.49 -6.13 -14.93
CA GLY A 190 26.22 -6.48 -13.54
C GLY A 190 25.37 -5.42 -12.85
N ALA A 191 25.64 -4.13 -13.07
CA ALA A 191 24.83 -3.03 -12.55
C ALA A 191 23.39 -3.07 -13.11
N ILE A 192 23.23 -3.36 -14.41
CA ILE A 192 21.91 -3.53 -15.03
C ILE A 192 21.17 -4.73 -14.42
N TYR A 193 21.81 -5.90 -14.36
CA TYR A 193 21.20 -7.15 -13.91
C TYR A 193 20.84 -7.13 -12.42
N TRP A 194 21.76 -6.71 -11.55
CA TRP A 194 21.59 -6.79 -10.09
C TRP A 194 20.80 -5.62 -9.48
N TYR A 195 20.76 -4.45 -10.13
CA TYR A 195 20.11 -3.26 -9.57
C TYR A 195 19.04 -2.69 -10.50
N LEU A 196 19.37 -2.34 -11.75
CA LEU A 196 18.41 -1.62 -12.61
C LEU A 196 17.21 -2.47 -13.04
N VAL A 197 17.40 -3.77 -13.29
CA VAL A 197 16.30 -4.70 -13.58
C VAL A 197 15.40 -4.86 -12.35
N PRO A 198 15.89 -5.28 -11.16
CA PRO A 198 15.06 -5.31 -9.94
C PRO A 198 14.38 -3.98 -9.62
N ALA A 199 15.09 -2.85 -9.67
CA ALA A 199 14.50 -1.54 -9.42
C ALA A 199 13.39 -1.20 -10.43
N GLY A 200 13.59 -1.50 -11.71
CA GLY A 200 12.56 -1.36 -12.74
C GLY A 200 11.33 -2.23 -12.49
N GLN A 201 11.51 -3.45 -12.00
CA GLN A 201 10.41 -4.35 -11.61
C GLN A 201 9.62 -3.80 -10.41
N PHE A 202 10.32 -3.28 -9.39
CA PHE A 202 9.69 -2.63 -8.23
C PHE A 202 8.93 -1.36 -8.61
N LEU A 203 9.54 -0.46 -9.39
CA LEU A 203 8.91 0.78 -9.83
C LEU A 203 7.68 0.49 -10.73
N PHE A 204 7.76 -0.51 -11.61
CA PHE A 204 6.60 -0.97 -12.38
C PHE A 204 5.51 -1.56 -11.48
N GLY A 205 5.87 -2.40 -10.49
CA GLY A 205 4.91 -3.00 -9.56
C GLY A 205 4.17 -1.94 -8.73
N VAL A 206 4.89 -0.96 -8.21
CA VAL A 206 4.33 0.19 -7.48
C VAL A 206 3.40 1.02 -8.38
N PHE A 207 3.84 1.37 -9.58
CA PHE A 207 3.01 2.10 -10.56
C PHE A 207 1.74 1.31 -10.94
N PHE A 208 1.85 -0.02 -11.10
CA PHE A 208 0.71 -0.89 -11.40
C PHE A 208 -0.29 -0.89 -10.24
N VAL A 209 0.16 -1.04 -8.99
CA VAL A 209 -0.73 -1.04 -7.80
C VAL A 209 -1.41 0.32 -7.63
N ASP A 210 -0.69 1.44 -7.69
CA ASP A 210 -1.28 2.79 -7.62
C ASP A 210 -2.34 2.99 -8.70
N THR A 211 -2.09 2.51 -9.92
CA THR A 211 -3.04 2.60 -11.04
C THR A 211 -4.27 1.71 -10.81
N TRP A 212 -4.05 0.45 -10.44
CA TRP A 212 -5.09 -0.54 -10.20
C TRP A 212 -6.03 -0.10 -9.06
N GLN A 213 -5.46 0.27 -7.92
CA GLN A 213 -6.23 0.72 -6.76
C GLN A 213 -6.91 2.06 -7.03
N TYR A 214 -6.24 3.08 -7.56
CA TYR A 214 -6.88 4.37 -7.87
C TYR A 214 -8.13 4.21 -8.75
N PHE A 215 -8.04 3.47 -9.86
CA PHE A 215 -9.16 3.36 -10.80
C PHE A 215 -10.33 2.54 -10.22
N LEU A 216 -10.06 1.45 -9.50
CA LEU A 216 -11.10 0.67 -8.83
C LEU A 216 -11.72 1.43 -7.64
N HIS A 217 -10.91 2.06 -6.81
CA HIS A 217 -11.34 2.85 -5.65
C HIS A 217 -12.24 4.02 -6.10
N ARG A 218 -11.81 4.81 -7.10
CA ARG A 218 -12.63 5.86 -7.70
C ARG A 218 -13.91 5.30 -8.32
N ALA A 219 -13.87 4.15 -8.99
CA ALA A 219 -15.07 3.52 -9.53
C ALA A 219 -16.05 3.11 -8.41
N MET A 220 -15.54 2.61 -7.29
CA MET A 220 -16.36 2.25 -6.13
C MET A 220 -17.07 3.45 -5.50
N HIS A 221 -16.42 4.61 -5.41
CA HIS A 221 -17.04 5.86 -4.92
C HIS A 221 -18.02 6.51 -5.90
N MET A 222 -17.68 6.50 -7.19
CA MET A 222 -18.47 7.21 -8.22
C MET A 222 -19.69 6.40 -8.68
N ASN A 223 -19.69 5.07 -8.50
CA ASN A 223 -20.85 4.21 -8.74
C ASN A 223 -21.60 3.91 -7.43
N LYS A 224 -22.86 4.36 -7.34
CA LYS A 224 -23.69 4.18 -6.14
C LYS A 224 -23.80 2.72 -5.68
N TRP A 225 -23.94 1.76 -6.62
CA TRP A 225 -24.09 0.34 -6.27
C TRP A 225 -22.80 -0.19 -5.64
N LEU A 226 -21.65 0.00 -6.31
CA LEU A 226 -20.34 -0.42 -5.79
C LEU A 226 -20.07 0.15 -4.39
N TYR A 227 -20.37 1.45 -4.18
CA TYR A 227 -20.27 2.08 -2.87
C TYR A 227 -21.16 1.37 -1.83
N THR A 228 -22.47 1.30 -2.07
CA THR A 228 -23.43 0.77 -1.08
C THR A 228 -23.31 -0.73 -0.81
N THR A 229 -22.77 -1.51 -1.75
CA THR A 229 -22.63 -2.97 -1.60
C THR A 229 -21.28 -3.37 -1.02
N PHE A 230 -20.19 -2.66 -1.36
CA PHE A 230 -18.84 -3.02 -0.95
C PHE A 230 -18.20 -1.93 -0.07
N HIS A 231 -17.77 -0.83 -0.69
CA HIS A 231 -16.81 0.10 -0.11
C HIS A 231 -17.37 0.96 1.05
N SER A 232 -18.69 1.09 1.17
CA SER A 232 -19.34 1.67 2.36
C SER A 232 -19.20 0.80 3.63
N ARG A 233 -18.60 -0.39 3.55
CA ARG A 233 -18.07 -1.09 4.73
C ARG A 233 -16.84 -0.39 5.27
N HIS A 234 -15.84 -0.14 4.40
CA HIS A 234 -14.59 0.54 4.75
C HIS A 234 -14.86 1.90 5.43
N HIS A 235 -15.72 2.72 4.83
CA HIS A 235 -16.16 4.02 5.38
C HIS A 235 -17.07 3.97 6.62
N ARG A 236 -17.17 2.83 7.33
CA ARG A 236 -17.64 2.82 8.73
C ARG A 236 -16.52 3.27 9.69
N LEU A 237 -15.26 3.24 9.24
CA LEU A 237 -14.10 3.78 9.94
C LEU A 237 -13.84 5.26 9.59
N TYR A 238 -14.79 6.14 9.93
CA TYR A 238 -14.66 7.60 9.77
C TYR A 238 -13.46 8.24 10.48
N VAL A 239 -12.86 7.52 11.43
CA VAL A 239 -11.58 7.85 12.08
C VAL A 239 -10.69 6.62 11.92
N PRO A 240 -9.81 6.62 10.89
CA PRO A 240 -8.89 5.52 10.64
C PRO A 240 -7.96 5.22 11.82
N TYR A 241 -7.60 3.94 11.95
CA TYR A 241 -6.55 3.47 12.85
C TYR A 241 -5.86 2.26 12.22
N ALA A 242 -4.61 2.00 12.63
CA ALA A 242 -3.69 1.08 11.95
C ALA A 242 -4.26 -0.33 11.64
N PHE A 243 -4.84 -1.04 12.61
CA PHE A 243 -5.46 -2.36 12.39
C PHE A 243 -6.85 -2.30 11.70
N GLY A 244 -7.30 -1.11 11.29
CA GLY A 244 -8.44 -0.91 10.41
C GLY A 244 -8.09 -0.93 8.91
N ALA A 245 -6.79 -0.92 8.56
CA ALA A 245 -6.31 -0.72 7.20
C ALA A 245 -6.72 -1.78 6.15
N LEU A 246 -7.24 -2.94 6.58
CA LEU A 246 -7.79 -4.00 5.72
C LEU A 246 -9.26 -4.31 6.06
N TYR A 247 -9.98 -3.37 6.69
CA TYR A 247 -11.41 -3.51 6.99
C TYR A 247 -12.27 -3.27 5.74
N ASN A 248 -12.15 -4.18 4.78
CA ASN A 248 -12.73 -4.08 3.45
C ASN A 248 -13.88 -5.09 3.30
N HIS A 249 -14.79 -4.93 2.34
CA HIS A 249 -15.68 -6.04 1.98
C HIS A 249 -14.83 -7.18 1.38
N PRO A 250 -15.04 -8.48 1.69
CA PRO A 250 -14.14 -9.55 1.23
C PRO A 250 -13.91 -9.61 -0.30
N VAL A 251 -14.94 -9.32 -1.11
CA VAL A 251 -14.83 -9.19 -2.58
C VAL A 251 -13.98 -8.00 -3.00
N GLU A 252 -14.06 -6.89 -2.27
CA GLU A 252 -13.33 -5.65 -2.52
C GLU A 252 -11.86 -5.79 -2.10
N GLY A 253 -11.58 -6.34 -0.91
CA GLY A 253 -10.21 -6.65 -0.48
C GLY A 253 -9.54 -7.69 -1.38
N PHE A 254 -10.29 -8.66 -1.90
CA PHE A 254 -9.77 -9.55 -2.94
C PHE A 254 -9.40 -8.78 -4.23
N LEU A 255 -10.24 -7.84 -4.69
CA LEU A 255 -9.99 -7.10 -5.94
C LEU A 255 -8.92 -6.01 -5.80
N LEU A 256 -8.95 -5.19 -4.75
CA LEU A 256 -8.01 -4.09 -4.53
C LEU A 256 -6.66 -4.59 -4.03
N ASP A 257 -6.65 -5.44 -3.00
CA ASP A 257 -5.43 -5.80 -2.28
C ASP A 257 -4.79 -7.04 -2.91
N THR A 258 -5.53 -8.17 -2.93
CA THR A 258 -4.99 -9.48 -3.33
C THR A 258 -4.69 -9.55 -4.83
N ALA A 259 -5.68 -9.25 -5.68
CA ALA A 259 -5.55 -9.35 -7.13
C ALA A 259 -4.65 -8.23 -7.69
N GLY A 260 -4.76 -7.01 -7.17
CA GLY A 260 -3.93 -5.87 -7.59
C GLY A 260 -2.44 -6.11 -7.36
N THR A 261 -2.05 -6.47 -6.14
CA THR A 261 -0.65 -6.74 -5.81
C THR A 261 -0.15 -8.05 -6.43
N GLY A 262 -0.98 -9.09 -6.49
CA GLY A 262 -0.64 -10.37 -7.13
C GLY A 262 -0.36 -10.23 -8.64
N LEU A 263 -1.20 -9.48 -9.36
CA LEU A 263 -0.97 -9.17 -10.78
C LEU A 263 0.27 -8.29 -10.98
N ALA A 264 0.51 -7.30 -10.10
CA ALA A 264 1.72 -6.49 -10.14
C ALA A 264 2.99 -7.34 -9.99
N PHE A 265 3.00 -8.28 -9.04
CA PHE A 265 4.10 -9.24 -8.82
C PHE A 265 4.35 -10.13 -10.06
N LEU A 266 3.30 -10.73 -10.62
CA LEU A 266 3.40 -11.60 -11.80
C LEU A 266 3.86 -10.84 -13.05
N ILE A 267 3.25 -9.69 -13.35
CA ILE A 267 3.52 -8.93 -14.58
C ILE A 267 4.88 -8.23 -14.52
N SER A 268 5.32 -7.77 -13.34
CA SER A 268 6.69 -7.29 -13.12
C SER A 268 7.73 -8.42 -13.19
N ARG A 269 7.31 -9.69 -13.11
CA ARG A 269 8.16 -10.89 -13.09
C ARG A 269 9.13 -10.93 -11.91
N MET A 270 8.69 -10.41 -10.76
CA MET A 270 9.44 -10.55 -9.52
C MET A 270 9.63 -12.02 -9.16
N ASN A 271 10.77 -12.35 -8.55
CA ASN A 271 10.94 -13.62 -7.83
C ASN A 271 10.43 -13.51 -6.39
N SER A 272 10.24 -14.64 -5.72
CA SER A 272 9.69 -14.75 -4.35
C SER A 272 10.38 -13.81 -3.36
N ARG A 273 11.72 -13.63 -3.43
CA ARG A 273 12.47 -12.74 -2.53
C ARG A 273 12.23 -11.26 -2.82
N GLN A 274 11.98 -10.89 -4.07
CA GLN A 274 11.47 -9.55 -4.40
C GLN A 274 10.03 -9.39 -3.90
N GLY A 275 9.20 -10.42 -4.05
CA GLY A 275 7.85 -10.50 -3.49
C GLY A 275 7.83 -10.26 -1.97
N MET A 276 8.77 -10.86 -1.21
CA MET A 276 8.86 -10.68 0.25
C MET A 276 8.92 -9.20 0.63
N TRP A 277 9.75 -8.41 -0.06
CA TRP A 277 9.83 -6.97 0.13
C TRP A 277 8.61 -6.24 -0.43
N PHE A 278 8.16 -6.59 -1.65
CA PHE A 278 7.05 -5.92 -2.33
C PHE A 278 5.73 -6.00 -1.57
N PHE A 279 5.30 -7.20 -1.19
CA PHE A 279 4.06 -7.39 -0.42
C PHE A 279 4.20 -6.79 0.98
N THR A 280 5.30 -7.07 1.70
CA THR A 280 5.48 -6.56 3.07
C THR A 280 5.52 -5.03 3.12
N CYS A 281 6.26 -4.36 2.23
CA CYS A 281 6.31 -2.89 2.20
C CYS A 281 4.97 -2.28 1.76
N SER A 282 4.23 -2.94 0.86
CA SER A 282 2.88 -2.52 0.50
C SER A 282 1.93 -2.60 1.70
N THR A 283 1.94 -3.72 2.44
CA THR A 283 1.13 -3.91 3.65
C THR A 283 1.47 -2.89 4.73
N ILE A 284 2.76 -2.63 4.99
CA ILE A 284 3.19 -1.59 5.94
C ILE A 284 2.70 -0.22 5.49
N LYS A 285 2.77 0.10 4.19
CA LYS A 285 2.30 1.38 3.67
C LYS A 285 0.78 1.58 3.81
N THR A 286 0.00 0.55 3.51
CA THR A 286 -1.46 0.58 3.72
C THR A 286 -1.81 0.82 5.19
N ILE A 287 -1.01 0.34 6.14
CA ILE A 287 -1.19 0.58 7.58
C ILE A 287 -0.80 2.02 7.97
N ASP A 288 0.31 2.54 7.45
CA ASP A 288 0.73 3.94 7.62
C ASP A 288 -0.37 4.92 7.14
N ASP A 289 -0.95 4.68 5.95
CA ASP A 289 -2.06 5.49 5.42
C ASP A 289 -3.32 5.49 6.29
N HIS A 290 -3.47 4.51 7.18
CA HIS A 290 -4.58 4.41 8.13
C HIS A 290 -4.17 4.65 9.58
N CYS A 291 -2.90 4.97 9.88
CA CYS A 291 -2.38 4.82 11.23
C CYS A 291 -2.98 5.79 12.26
N GLY A 292 -3.56 6.91 11.80
CA GLY A 292 -4.12 7.97 12.63
C GLY A 292 -3.11 9.04 13.09
N TYR A 293 -1.86 8.94 12.64
CA TYR A 293 -0.75 9.82 13.04
C TYR A 293 -0.04 10.46 11.84
N ALA A 294 0.30 11.75 11.97
CA ALA A 294 1.17 12.46 11.04
C ALA A 294 2.54 12.71 11.70
N PHE A 295 3.38 11.67 11.74
CA PHE A 295 4.68 11.75 12.38
C PHE A 295 5.69 12.54 11.53
N PRO A 296 6.39 13.56 12.08
CA PRO A 296 7.34 14.37 11.32
C PRO A 296 8.61 13.61 10.90
N PHE A 297 8.81 12.40 11.43
CA PHE A 297 9.96 11.54 11.17
C PHE A 297 9.61 10.24 10.41
N ASP A 298 8.36 10.05 9.98
CA ASP A 298 8.00 8.81 9.27
C ASP A 298 8.56 8.81 7.82
N PRO A 299 9.40 7.84 7.44
CA PRO A 299 10.01 7.83 6.12
C PRO A 299 9.00 7.53 5.00
N LEU A 300 7.92 6.80 5.26
CA LEU A 300 6.91 6.46 4.26
C LEU A 300 6.07 7.69 3.89
N GLN A 301 5.67 8.48 4.89
CA GLN A 301 4.92 9.73 4.70
C GLN A 301 5.72 10.83 3.98
N HIS A 302 7.06 10.71 3.95
CA HIS A 302 7.98 11.62 3.22
C HIS A 302 8.43 11.10 1.84
N ILE A 303 8.68 9.80 1.69
CA ILE A 303 9.13 9.19 0.42
C ILE A 303 7.98 9.08 -0.59
N THR A 304 6.77 8.84 -0.08
CA THR A 304 5.56 8.70 -0.89
C THR A 304 4.72 9.99 -0.81
N SER A 305 3.61 10.07 -1.54
CA SER A 305 2.77 11.28 -1.52
C SER A 305 1.31 11.07 -1.15
N ASN A 306 0.89 9.81 -0.98
CA ASN A 306 -0.24 9.45 -0.12
C ASN A 306 0.31 9.26 1.30
N ASN A 307 -0.43 9.70 2.31
CA ASN A 307 -0.07 9.52 3.73
C ASN A 307 -1.34 9.59 4.60
N ALA A 308 -1.19 9.29 5.89
CA ALA A 308 -2.29 9.31 6.86
C ALA A 308 -3.19 10.55 6.78
N ALA A 309 -2.61 11.75 6.63
CA ALA A 309 -3.40 12.99 6.56
C ALA A 309 -4.11 13.18 5.21
N TYR A 310 -3.52 12.73 4.10
CA TYR A 310 -4.17 12.78 2.78
C TYR A 310 -5.32 11.77 2.67
N HIS A 311 -5.14 10.57 3.23
CA HIS A 311 -6.14 9.51 3.24
C HIS A 311 -7.22 9.73 4.30
N ASP A 312 -6.91 10.33 5.45
CA ASP A 312 -7.93 10.70 6.44
C ASP A 312 -8.97 11.66 5.84
N ILE A 313 -8.55 12.68 5.06
CA ILE A 313 -9.44 13.58 4.34
C ILE A 313 -10.46 12.81 3.49
N HIS A 314 -10.04 11.71 2.86
CA HIS A 314 -10.90 10.84 2.05
C HIS A 314 -11.97 10.12 2.91
N HIS A 315 -11.61 9.68 4.14
CA HIS A 315 -12.55 9.10 5.09
C HIS A 315 -13.56 10.10 5.66
N GLN A 316 -13.24 11.40 5.68
CA GLN A 316 -14.20 12.43 6.12
C GLN A 316 -15.39 12.55 5.15
N SER A 317 -16.61 12.70 5.70
CA SER A 317 -17.86 12.80 4.92
C SER A 317 -17.92 13.94 3.90
N TRP A 318 -17.03 14.93 4.03
CA TRP A 318 -16.86 16.04 3.08
C TRP A 318 -15.78 15.80 2.02
N GLY A 319 -14.81 14.91 2.25
CA GLY A 319 -13.74 14.56 1.31
C GLY A 319 -13.93 13.23 0.57
N ILE A 320 -14.94 12.44 0.93
CA ILE A 320 -15.34 11.11 0.38
C ILE A 320 -15.64 11.05 -1.15
N LYS A 321 -15.34 12.10 -1.92
CA LYS A 321 -15.35 12.07 -3.40
C LYS A 321 -14.08 12.67 -4.01
N THR A 322 -13.01 12.68 -3.23
CA THR A 322 -11.68 13.19 -3.57
C THR A 322 -10.60 12.30 -2.97
N ASN A 323 -9.34 12.48 -3.32
CA ASN A 323 -8.19 11.75 -2.74
C ASN A 323 -8.32 10.22 -2.92
N PHE A 324 -8.56 9.73 -4.13
CA PHE A 324 -8.72 8.30 -4.40
C PHE A 324 -7.41 7.52 -4.53
N SER A 325 -6.26 8.19 -4.64
CA SER A 325 -4.96 7.54 -4.89
C SER A 325 -4.42 6.86 -3.63
N GLN A 326 -4.23 5.55 -3.72
CA GLN A 326 -3.60 4.71 -2.70
C GLN A 326 -2.85 3.56 -3.37
N PRO A 327 -1.81 2.99 -2.73
CA PRO A 327 -1.26 3.37 -1.43
C PRO A 327 -0.01 4.27 -1.51
N PHE A 328 0.61 4.50 -2.68
CA PHE A 328 1.90 5.21 -2.76
C PHE A 328 1.78 6.68 -3.22
N PHE A 329 1.35 6.96 -4.46
CA PHE A 329 1.51 8.29 -5.05
C PHE A 329 0.21 8.95 -5.56
N THR A 330 -0.01 10.21 -5.18
CA THR A 330 -1.22 10.99 -5.50
C THR A 330 -1.20 11.63 -6.90
N PHE A 331 -0.47 11.03 -7.85
CA PHE A 331 -0.35 11.61 -9.20
C PHE A 331 -1.63 11.43 -10.03
N TRP A 332 -2.36 10.33 -9.84
CA TRP A 332 -3.65 10.11 -10.50
C TRP A 332 -4.70 11.16 -10.08
N ASP A 333 -4.80 11.47 -8.78
CA ASP A 333 -5.69 12.54 -8.29
C ASP A 333 -5.36 13.92 -8.86
N ARG A 334 -4.09 14.20 -9.13
CA ARG A 334 -3.65 15.46 -9.76
C ARG A 334 -3.97 15.47 -11.25
N LEU A 335 -3.66 14.37 -11.96
CA LEU A 335 -3.87 14.23 -13.40
C LEU A 335 -5.35 14.24 -13.80
N LEU A 336 -6.22 13.71 -12.93
CA LEU A 336 -7.65 13.54 -13.20
C LEU A 336 -8.55 14.45 -12.36
N ASN A 337 -7.95 15.45 -11.69
CA ASN A 337 -8.61 16.50 -10.91
C ASN A 337 -9.57 15.98 -9.81
N THR A 338 -9.14 14.96 -9.08
CA THR A 338 -9.85 14.41 -7.91
C THR A 338 -9.15 14.63 -6.58
N LYS A 339 -8.02 15.35 -6.53
CA LYS A 339 -7.45 15.84 -5.26
C LYS A 339 -8.44 16.78 -4.55
N TRP A 340 -8.51 16.71 -3.22
CA TRP A 340 -9.23 17.67 -2.37
C TRP A 340 -8.73 19.11 -2.56
N THR A 341 -9.67 20.03 -2.79
CA THR A 341 -9.42 21.46 -3.03
C THR A 341 -10.16 22.39 -2.07
N GLY A 342 -10.95 21.86 -1.12
CA GLY A 342 -11.86 22.63 -0.28
C GLY A 342 -11.23 23.42 0.87
N GLY A 343 -10.00 23.91 0.68
CA GLY A 343 -9.29 24.81 1.59
C GLY A 343 -8.74 24.16 2.86
N ASP A 344 -8.47 25.02 3.85
CA ASP A 344 -8.06 24.60 5.19
C ASP A 344 -9.15 23.71 5.85
N VAL A 345 -8.67 22.69 6.53
CA VAL A 345 -9.46 21.63 7.18
C VAL A 345 -9.48 21.78 8.69
N THR A 346 -8.66 22.65 9.28
CA THR A 346 -8.52 22.86 10.74
C THR A 346 -9.88 23.14 11.40
N LEU A 347 -10.62 24.12 10.89
CA LEU A 347 -11.98 24.46 11.37
C LEU A 347 -13.01 23.33 11.17
N ARG A 348 -12.74 22.31 10.33
CA ARG A 348 -13.59 21.12 10.18
C ARG A 348 -13.28 20.12 11.27
N TYR A 349 -11.99 19.83 11.51
CA TYR A 349 -11.55 18.93 12.59
C TYR A 349 -11.93 19.47 13.98
N GLU A 350 -11.74 20.77 14.25
CA GLU A 350 -12.18 21.40 15.50
C GLU A 350 -13.68 21.19 15.78
N ARG A 351 -14.53 21.35 14.75
CA ARG A 351 -15.98 21.11 14.86
C ARG A 351 -16.29 19.64 15.14
N SER A 352 -15.59 18.70 14.48
CA SER A 352 -15.75 17.26 14.74
C SER A 352 -15.33 16.89 16.16
N ARG A 353 -14.21 17.42 16.66
CA ARG A 353 -13.72 17.24 18.04
C ARG A 353 -14.72 17.74 19.07
N VAL A 354 -15.19 18.98 18.92
CA VAL A 354 -16.22 19.56 19.82
C VAL A 354 -17.55 18.79 19.77
N ALA A 355 -17.93 18.26 18.59
CA ALA A 355 -19.12 17.42 18.47
C ALA A 355 -18.96 16.06 19.16
N ALA A 356 -17.81 15.39 18.99
CA ALA A 356 -17.53 14.10 19.62
C ALA A 356 -17.41 14.20 21.15
N GLN A 357 -16.75 15.25 21.66
CA GLN A 357 -16.67 15.55 23.09
C GLN A 357 -18.07 15.70 23.70
N ARG A 358 -18.96 16.48 23.07
CA ARG A 358 -20.35 16.66 23.52
C ARG A 358 -21.14 15.35 23.55
N LEU A 359 -20.86 14.41 22.65
CA LEU A 359 -21.50 13.09 22.66
C LEU A 359 -20.98 12.21 23.81
N VAL A 360 -19.68 12.28 24.12
CA VAL A 360 -19.10 11.61 25.31
C VAL A 360 -19.68 12.19 26.60
N ASP A 361 -19.75 13.52 26.73
CA ASP A 361 -20.25 14.15 27.95
C ASP A 361 -21.75 13.95 28.12
N ALA A 362 -22.53 13.98 27.03
CA ALA A 362 -23.96 13.67 27.07
C ALA A 362 -24.27 12.20 27.38
N ASP A 363 -23.32 11.27 27.19
CA ASP A 363 -23.47 9.88 27.61
C ASP A 363 -23.08 9.69 29.08
N LYS A 364 -22.01 10.34 29.57
CA LYS A 364 -21.69 10.37 31.01
C LYS A 364 -22.87 10.85 31.86
N VAL A 365 -23.56 11.91 31.43
CA VAL A 365 -24.75 12.47 32.11
C VAL A 365 -25.96 11.52 32.11
N LYS A 366 -25.98 10.47 31.26
CA LYS A 366 -26.98 9.39 31.30
C LYS A 366 -26.55 8.20 32.17
N GLU A 367 -25.24 8.02 32.33
CA GLU A 367 -24.63 6.94 33.12
C GLU A 367 -24.44 7.33 34.60
N GLU A 368 -24.43 8.63 34.93
CA GLU A 368 -24.53 9.11 36.31
C GLU A 368 -25.87 8.63 36.94
N PRO A 369 -25.84 7.80 38.00
CA PRO A 369 -27.05 7.33 38.65
C PRO A 369 -27.74 8.49 39.38
N VAL A 370 -29.08 8.49 39.37
CA VAL A 370 -29.92 9.46 40.11
C VAL A 370 -29.76 9.25 41.62
N MET A 371 -28.67 9.78 42.17
CA MET A 371 -28.28 9.61 43.57
C MET A 371 -29.01 10.62 44.45
N ALA A 372 -30.08 10.12 45.07
CA ALA A 372 -30.83 10.75 46.17
C ALA A 372 -31.50 12.10 45.85
N GLU A 373 -32.78 12.03 45.50
CA GLU A 373 -33.72 12.97 46.13
C GLU A 373 -33.55 12.88 47.66
N PRO A 374 -33.49 14.01 48.40
CA PRO A 374 -33.46 13.94 49.85
C PRO A 374 -34.80 13.38 50.34
N LYS A 375 -34.78 12.20 50.96
CA LYS A 375 -35.95 11.67 51.67
C LYS A 375 -36.43 12.73 52.67
N ALA A 376 -37.61 13.29 52.41
CA ALA A 376 -38.27 14.17 53.36
C ALA A 376 -38.42 13.41 54.69
N ALA A 377 -37.86 13.97 55.77
CA ALA A 377 -37.98 13.38 57.08
C ALA A 377 -39.46 13.32 57.46
N ALA A 378 -39.95 12.15 57.86
CA ALA A 378 -41.33 11.99 58.28
C ALA A 378 -41.62 12.91 59.48
N ARG A 379 -42.56 13.83 59.29
CA ARG A 379 -43.36 14.37 60.39
C ARG A 379 -44.64 13.55 60.42
N ASP A 380 -44.65 12.57 61.31
CA ASP A 380 -45.88 11.98 61.80
C ASP A 380 -46.59 12.95 62.77
N GLU A 381 -47.83 12.59 63.09
CA GLU A 381 -48.74 13.20 64.07
C GLU A 381 -49.49 14.49 63.63
N ASP A 382 -50.74 14.57 64.09
CA ASP A 382 -51.74 15.63 63.96
C ASP A 382 -52.12 16.19 62.57
N GLU A 383 -53.03 15.49 61.86
CA GLU A 383 -54.37 16.08 61.58
C GLU A 383 -55.49 15.05 61.32
N ALA A 384 -55.72 14.11 62.24
CA ALA A 384 -56.79 13.10 62.13
C ALA A 384 -58.24 13.64 62.34
N THR A 385 -58.46 14.97 62.31
CA THR A 385 -59.58 15.61 63.03
C THR A 385 -60.39 16.64 62.20
N SER A 386 -60.48 16.50 60.87
CA SER A 386 -61.36 17.38 60.05
C SER A 386 -62.22 16.69 58.96
N ARG A 387 -62.13 15.36 58.76
CA ARG A 387 -62.92 14.62 57.73
C ARG A 387 -64.43 14.45 58.03
N SER A 388 -65.02 15.32 58.83
CA SER A 388 -66.43 15.22 59.28
C SER A 388 -67.36 16.33 58.75
N ILE A 389 -66.86 17.53 58.44
CA ILE A 389 -67.70 18.72 58.21
C ILE A 389 -67.41 19.41 56.86
N LEU A 390 -67.82 18.77 55.76
CA LEU A 390 -68.23 19.50 54.52
C LEU A 390 -69.04 18.63 53.51
N ALA A 391 -69.60 17.51 53.95
CA ALA A 391 -70.45 16.65 53.12
C ALA A 391 -71.92 17.12 53.06
N LYS A 392 -72.17 18.33 52.54
CA LYS A 392 -73.49 18.87 52.13
C LYS A 392 -73.34 20.25 51.45
N SER A 393 -74.26 20.59 50.54
CA SER A 393 -74.30 21.80 49.70
C SER A 393 -73.27 21.80 48.54
N VAL A 394 -73.60 22.08 47.27
CA VAL A 394 -74.91 22.39 46.64
C VAL A 394 -75.01 21.79 45.22
N CYS A 395 -76.21 21.72 44.63
CA CYS A 395 -76.49 21.05 43.35
C CYS A 395 -77.11 21.97 42.26
N LYS A 396 -76.61 21.88 41.02
CA LYS A 396 -77.22 22.18 39.69
C LYS A 396 -76.19 21.80 38.58
N LYS A 397 -76.48 21.09 37.47
CA LYS A 397 -77.34 21.41 36.30
C LYS A 397 -76.90 22.70 35.57
N THR A 398 -76.78 22.85 34.23
CA THR A 398 -76.98 22.02 32.99
C THR A 398 -76.43 22.86 31.80
N ALA A 399 -76.10 22.42 30.57
CA ALA A 399 -76.07 21.16 29.79
C ALA A 399 -75.15 21.37 28.53
N PRO A 400 -74.75 20.35 27.73
CA PRO A 400 -73.86 20.53 26.57
C PRO A 400 -74.57 21.05 25.30
N PHE A 401 -73.82 21.61 24.34
CA PHE A 401 -74.33 22.01 23.02
C PHE A 401 -73.40 21.61 21.87
N SER A 402 -73.95 21.45 20.66
CA SER A 402 -73.27 20.80 19.53
C SER A 402 -73.02 21.69 18.30
N SER A 403 -72.23 21.10 17.40
CA SER A 403 -71.87 21.49 16.03
C SER A 403 -72.74 22.50 15.26
N ARG A 404 -72.07 23.27 14.39
CA ARG A 404 -72.48 23.38 12.97
C ARG A 404 -71.30 23.68 12.03
N ARG A 405 -71.57 23.50 10.74
CA ARG A 405 -70.63 23.49 9.59
C ARG A 405 -71.18 24.41 8.49
N LYS A 406 -70.33 24.84 7.55
CA LYS A 406 -70.59 25.82 6.46
C LYS A 406 -70.60 27.26 6.98
N ARG A 407 -70.02 28.25 6.29
CA ARG A 407 -69.85 28.35 4.83
C ARG A 407 -68.62 27.67 4.25
#